data_AF-A0AAW1U9J4-F1
#
_entry.id   AF-A0AAW1U9J4-F1
#
_cell.length_a   1.000
_cell.length_b   1.000
_cell.length_c   1.000
_cell.angle_alpha   90.00
_cell.angle_beta   90.00
_cell.angle_gamma   90.00
#
_symmetry.space_group_name_H-M   'P 1'
#
loop_
_entity.id
_entity.type
_entity.pdbx_description
1 polymer ?
#
loop_
_entity_poly.entity_id
_entity_poly.type
_entity_poly.pdbx_seq_one_letter_code
_entity_poly.pdbx_strand_id
1 'polypeptide(L)'
;MPVHVKTTTKHPFIDGLKEIPDKKKELQRVRTWLNTQPHLPEISDEFIFLFLHACFWSVDRTKVCMENYFTIRSSSPLLFSGRNVYDPKLQALLNMA
;
A
#
# COMPACT_ATOMS: atom_id res chain seq x y z
N MET A 1 26.06 -4.44 3.68
CA MET A 1 26.01 -2.97 3.59
C MET A 1 24.65 -2.58 3.03
N PRO A 2 23.84 -1.73 3.70
CA PRO A 2 22.57 -1.31 3.13
C PRO A 2 22.86 -0.33 1.98
N VAL A 3 22.56 -0.77 0.77
CA VAL A 3 22.55 0.08 -0.42
C VAL A 3 21.49 1.14 -0.18
N HIS A 4 21.91 2.36 0.13
CA HIS A 4 21.02 3.51 0.17
C HIS A 4 20.59 3.79 -1.27
N VAL A 5 19.52 3.12 -1.70
CA VAL A 5 18.82 3.46 -2.93
C VAL A 5 18.23 4.84 -2.70
N LYS A 6 18.84 5.86 -3.29
CA LYS A 6 18.25 7.20 -3.35
C LYS A 6 16.88 7.05 -4.01
N THR A 7 15.81 7.20 -3.25
CA THR A 7 14.45 7.26 -3.79
C THR A 7 14.34 8.57 -4.59
N THR A 8 14.75 8.54 -5.86
CA THR A 8 14.72 9.69 -6.78
C THR A 8 13.29 10.16 -7.08
N THR A 9 12.29 9.33 -6.81
CA THR A 9 10.89 9.60 -7.14
C THR A 9 10.22 10.41 -6.03
N LYS A 10 9.69 11.60 -6.40
CA LYS A 10 8.80 12.40 -5.54
C LYS A 10 7.64 11.51 -5.10
N HIS A 11 7.30 11.54 -3.81
CA HIS A 11 6.25 10.69 -3.25
C HIS A 11 4.87 11.08 -3.85
N PRO A 12 4.25 10.25 -4.70
CA PRO A 12 3.10 10.66 -5.52
C PRO A 12 1.84 11.02 -4.73
N PHE A 13 1.80 10.60 -3.45
CA PHE A 13 0.58 10.60 -2.64
C PHE A 13 0.57 11.69 -1.57
N ILE A 14 1.62 12.50 -1.44
CA ILE A 14 1.65 13.59 -0.44
C ILE A 14 0.54 14.63 -0.74
N ASP A 15 0.25 14.86 -2.02
CA ASP A 15 -0.78 15.82 -2.46
C ASP A 15 -2.03 15.13 -3.04
N GLY A 16 -2.23 13.84 -2.77
CA GLY A 16 -3.41 13.09 -3.25
C GLY A 16 -3.38 12.70 -4.73
N LEU A 17 -2.25 12.21 -5.25
CA LEU A 17 -2.10 11.74 -6.65
C LEU A 17 -2.37 12.80 -7.73
N LYS A 18 -2.13 14.09 -7.47
CA LYS A 18 -2.32 15.13 -8.50
C LYS A 18 -1.53 14.87 -9.78
N GLU A 19 -0.34 14.27 -9.66
CA GLU A 19 0.48 13.83 -10.80
C GLU A 19 0.52 12.31 -10.85
N ILE A 20 -0.22 11.73 -11.80
CA ILE A 20 -0.19 10.29 -12.05
C ILE A 20 1.11 9.96 -12.82
N PRO A 21 1.97 9.08 -12.30
CA PRO A 21 3.19 8.68 -13.00
C PRO A 21 2.86 8.02 -14.35
N ASP A 22 3.65 8.30 -15.39
CA ASP A 22 3.51 7.67 -16.71
C ASP A 22 3.99 6.21 -16.70
N LYS A 23 3.23 5.37 -16.00
CA LYS A 23 3.49 3.95 -15.70
C LYS A 23 2.23 3.10 -15.88
N LYS A 24 1.40 3.49 -16.87
CA LYS A 24 0.14 2.81 -17.19
C LYS A 24 0.34 1.35 -17.59
N LYS A 25 1.48 0.99 -18.20
CA LYS A 25 1.78 -0.39 -18.61
C LYS A 25 1.94 -1.31 -17.38
N GLU A 26 2.66 -0.85 -16.37
CA GLU A 26 2.90 -1.55 -15.12
C GLU A 26 1.60 -1.67 -14.32
N LEU A 27 0.81 -0.60 -14.26
CA LEU A 27 -0.53 -0.61 -13.69
C LEU A 27 -1.40 -1.70 -14.32
N GLN A 28 -1.51 -1.74 -15.65
CA GLN A 28 -2.32 -2.74 -16.36
C GLN A 28 -1.83 -4.17 -16.13
N ARG A 29 -0.50 -4.39 -16.07
CA ARG A 29 0.05 -5.72 -15.74
C ARG A 29 -0.35 -6.19 -14.35
N VAL A 30 -0.37 -5.30 -13.36
CA VAL A 30 -0.82 -5.63 -12.00
C VAL A 30 -2.34 -5.82 -11.98
N ARG A 31 -3.11 -4.97 -12.68
CA ARG A 31 -4.57 -5.08 -12.79
C ARG A 31 -5.00 -6.43 -13.36
N THR A 32 -4.40 -6.85 -14.47
CA THR A 32 -4.66 -8.17 -15.07
C THR A 32 -4.33 -9.31 -14.12
N TRP A 33 -3.26 -9.19 -13.34
CA TRP A 33 -2.92 -10.19 -12.34
C TRP A 33 -3.91 -10.21 -11.17
N LEU A 34 -4.36 -9.06 -10.67
CA LEU A 34 -5.36 -8.99 -9.60
C LEU A 34 -6.67 -9.69 -10.00
N ASN A 35 -7.08 -9.59 -11.27
CA ASN A 35 -8.26 -10.29 -11.78
C ASN A 35 -8.14 -11.83 -11.71
N THR A 36 -6.94 -12.38 -11.54
CA THR A 36 -6.72 -13.83 -11.35
C THR A 36 -6.63 -14.24 -9.87
N GLN A 37 -6.65 -13.29 -8.93
CA GLN A 37 -6.51 -13.51 -7.49
C GLN A 37 -7.83 -13.20 -6.75
N PRO A 38 -8.79 -14.15 -6.68
CA PRO A 38 -10.11 -13.89 -6.10
C PRO A 38 -10.11 -13.67 -4.57
N HIS A 39 -9.02 -14.03 -3.88
CA HIS A 39 -8.87 -13.80 -2.44
C HIS A 39 -8.41 -12.38 -2.11
N LEU A 40 -7.88 -11.64 -3.09
CA LEU A 40 -7.52 -10.24 -2.91
C LEU A 40 -8.76 -9.36 -3.09
N PRO A 41 -8.88 -8.26 -2.33
CA PRO A 41 -9.99 -7.34 -2.48
C PRO A 41 -9.92 -6.61 -3.83
N GLU A 42 -10.99 -5.91 -4.18
CA GLU A 42 -10.95 -4.95 -5.27
C GLU A 42 -10.13 -3.73 -4.84
N ILE A 43 -9.19 -3.32 -5.71
CA ILE A 43 -8.19 -2.29 -5.41
C ILE A 43 -8.28 -1.22 -6.49
N SER A 44 -8.27 0.05 -6.09
CA SER A 44 -8.28 1.17 -7.03
C SER A 44 -6.91 1.36 -7.67
N ASP A 45 -6.86 2.03 -8.83
CA ASP A 45 -5.62 2.23 -9.57
C ASP A 45 -4.61 3.07 -8.77
N GLU A 46 -5.09 4.01 -7.95
CA GLU A 46 -4.29 4.82 -7.03
C GLU A 46 -3.52 3.94 -6.04
N PHE A 47 -4.19 2.94 -5.45
CA PHE A 47 -3.53 2.01 -4.54
C PHE A 47 -2.53 1.11 -5.28
N ILE A 48 -2.85 0.67 -6.49
CA ILE A 48 -1.90 -0.10 -7.30
C ILE A 48 -0.65 0.74 -7.60
N PHE A 49 -0.81 2.02 -7.93
CA PHE A 49 0.31 2.96 -8.09
C PHE A 49 1.13 3.09 -6.81
N LEU A 50 0.50 3.09 -5.63
CA LEU A 50 1.20 3.17 -4.35
C LEU A 50 2.09 1.94 -4.13
N PHE A 51 1.56 0.74 -4.37
CA PHE A 51 2.35 -0.49 -4.25
C PHE A 51 3.47 -0.55 -5.29
N LEU A 52 3.20 -0.16 -6.54
CA LEU A 52 4.20 -0.08 -7.59
C LEU A 52 5.32 0.90 -7.21
N HIS A 53 4.97 2.09 -6.72
CA HIS A 53 5.95 3.09 -6.28
C HIS A 53 6.80 2.57 -5.12
N ALA A 54 6.18 1.95 -4.11
CA ALA A 54 6.88 1.33 -2.97
C ALA A 54 7.84 0.21 -3.41
N CYS A 55 7.52 -0.45 -4.51
CA CYS A 55 8.33 -1.53 -5.09
C CYS A 55 9.24 -1.09 -6.24
N PHE A 56 9.53 0.22 -6.36
CA PHE A 56 10.38 0.79 -7.41
C PHE A 56 9.93 0.40 -8.83
N TRP A 57 8.62 0.33 -9.05
CA TRP A 57 7.96 -0.02 -10.32
C TRP A 57 8.21 -1.47 -10.80
N SER A 58 8.75 -2.33 -9.94
CA SER A 58 8.90 -3.76 -10.24
C SER A 58 7.57 -4.48 -10.02
N VAL A 59 6.97 -4.95 -11.11
CA VAL A 59 5.69 -5.69 -11.08
C VAL A 59 5.78 -6.94 -10.19
N ASP A 60 6.87 -7.71 -10.27
CA ASP A 60 6.98 -8.95 -9.50
C ASP A 60 7.15 -8.70 -7.99
N ARG A 61 7.92 -7.68 -7.62
CA ARG A 61 8.02 -7.25 -6.21
C ARG A 61 6.69 -6.71 -5.69
N THR A 62 5.95 -6.01 -6.55
CA THR A 62 4.63 -5.45 -6.24
C THR A 62 3.64 -6.55 -5.88
N LYS A 63 3.58 -7.63 -6.67
CA LYS A 63 2.71 -8.77 -6.39
C LYS A 63 2.98 -9.37 -5.01
N VAL A 64 4.25 -9.66 -4.70
CA VAL A 64 4.66 -10.19 -3.39
C VAL A 64 4.31 -9.23 -2.25
N CYS A 65 4.55 -7.93 -2.47
CA CYS A 65 4.21 -6.90 -1.48
C CYS A 65 2.70 -6.84 -1.20
N MET A 66 1.87 -6.89 -2.24
CA MET A 66 0.41 -6.86 -2.11
C MET A 66 -0.12 -8.10 -1.38
N GLU A 67 0.32 -9.30 -1.76
CA GLU A 67 -0.05 -10.55 -1.07
C GLU A 67 0.28 -10.47 0.43
N ASN A 68 1.51 -10.07 0.76
CA ASN A 68 1.94 -9.93 2.15
C ASN A 68 1.13 -8.86 2.89
N TYR A 69 0.87 -7.71 2.26
CA TYR A 69 0.11 -6.61 2.85
C TYR A 69 -1.30 -7.06 3.25
N PHE A 70 -2.03 -7.70 2.34
CA PHE A 70 -3.39 -8.15 2.61
C PHE A 70 -3.42 -9.34 3.57
N THR A 71 -2.47 -10.27 3.46
CA THR A 71 -2.32 -11.38 4.40
C THR A 71 -2.14 -10.86 5.83
N ILE A 72 -1.15 -9.99 6.07
CA ILE A 72 -0.86 -9.44 7.40
C ILE A 72 -2.06 -8.67 7.97
N ARG A 73 -2.76 -7.90 7.13
CA ARG A 73 -3.95 -7.15 7.58
C ARG A 73 -5.11 -8.06 7.95
N SER A 74 -5.34 -9.11 7.17
CA SER A 74 -6.39 -10.10 7.44
C SER A 74 -6.09 -10.96 8.66
N SER A 75 -4.82 -11.35 8.88
CA SER A 75 -4.41 -12.23 9.96
C SER A 75 -4.32 -11.52 11.32
N SER A 76 -4.20 -10.19 11.33
CA SER A 76 -3.96 -9.40 12.53
C SER A 76 -5.07 -8.38 12.80
N PRO A 77 -6.34 -8.82 12.97
CA PRO A 77 -7.48 -7.91 13.12
C PRO A 77 -7.36 -7.02 14.36
N LEU A 78 -6.69 -7.48 15.42
CA LEU A 78 -6.40 -6.67 16.61
C LEU A 78 -5.69 -5.34 16.29
N LEU A 79 -4.80 -5.35 15.30
CA LEU A 79 -4.03 -4.18 14.92
C LEU A 79 -4.75 -3.31 13.87
N PHE A 80 -5.52 -3.94 12.99
CA PHE A 80 -6.01 -3.29 11.77
C PHE A 80 -7.54 -3.10 11.70
N SER A 81 -8.31 -3.72 12.60
CA SER A 81 -9.77 -3.61 12.68
C SER A 81 -10.20 -2.72 13.86
N GLY A 82 -11.41 -2.15 13.80
CA GLY A 82 -12.00 -1.42 14.94
C GLY A 82 -11.25 -0.16 15.36
N ARG A 83 -10.43 0.42 14.48
CA ARG A 83 -9.65 1.63 14.80
C ARG A 83 -10.58 2.84 14.93
N ASN A 84 -10.84 3.25 16.16
CA ASN A 84 -11.56 4.48 16.47
C ASN A 84 -10.61 5.46 17.18
N VAL A 85 -10.30 6.56 16.51
CA VAL A 85 -9.42 7.60 17.09
C VAL A 85 -10.04 8.27 18.31
N TYR A 86 -11.37 8.23 18.46
CA TYR A 86 -12.08 8.77 19.62
C TYR A 86 -12.35 7.73 20.71
N ASP A 87 -11.78 6.53 20.62
CA ASP A 87 -11.87 5.56 21.69
C ASP A 87 -11.26 6.14 22.99
N PRO A 88 -12.01 6.21 24.11
CA PRO A 88 -11.52 6.79 25.35
C PRO A 88 -10.24 6.13 25.88
N LYS A 89 -10.07 4.81 25.69
CA LYS A 89 -8.85 4.10 26.11
C LYS A 89 -7.66 4.53 25.25
N LEU A 90 -7.86 4.65 23.95
CA LEU A 90 -6.80 5.08 23.03
C LEU A 90 -6.40 6.55 23.28
N GLN A 91 -7.39 7.42 23.50
CA GLN A 91 -7.16 8.83 23.87
C GLN A 91 -6.41 8.97 25.18
N ALA A 92 -6.77 8.18 26.19
CA ALA A 92 -6.04 8.18 27.46
C ALA A 92 -4.57 7.77 27.27
N LEU A 93 -4.28 6.73 26.49
CA LEU A 93 -2.91 6.30 26.20
C LEU A 93 -2.11 7.35 25.42
N LEU A 94 -2.71 7.99 24.41
CA LEU A 94 -2.06 9.04 23.61
C LEU A 94 -1.71 10.27 24.44
N ASN A 95 -2.55 10.66 25.39
CA ASN A 95 -2.34 11.83 26.24
C ASN A 95 -1.38 11.59 27.41
N MET A 96 -0.95 10.34 27.62
CA MET A 96 0.03 9.97 28.65
C MET A 96 1.47 9.96 28.12
N ALA A 97 1.67 10.03 26.81
CA ALA A 97 2.98 10.06 26.14
C ALA A 97 3.44 11.49 25.86
#